data_AF-A0A1B5L803-F1
#
_entry.id   AF-A0A1B5L803-F1
#
_cell.length_a   1.000
_cell.length_b   1.000
_cell.length_c   1.000
_cell.angle_alpha   90.00
_cell.angle_beta   90.00
_cell.angle_gamma   90.00
#
_symmetry.space_group_name_H-M   'P 1'
#
loop_
_entity.id
_entity.type
_entity.pdbx_description
1 polymer ?
#
loop_
_entity_poly.entity_id
_entity_poly.type
_entity_poly.pdbx_seq_one_letter_code
_entity_poly.pdbx_strand_id
1 'polypeptide(L)'
;MSLVGSIKGDIPQQVRSLYRQLLRQGAQFRAYNFREYAKRRTKDAFRGNMSVEDPRQIQELVQKGLKELQVLKRQTVISQFYQIDRLVVEGGISVRHGC
;
A
#
# COMPACT_ATOMS: atom_id res chain seq x y z
N MET A 1 32.13 10.42 12.29
CA MET A 1 31.38 9.93 11.12
C MET A 1 29.94 10.39 11.25
N SER A 2 29.49 11.36 10.44
CA SER A 2 28.19 12.02 10.60
C SER A 2 27.06 11.18 9.99
N LEU A 3 26.13 10.75 10.85
CA LEU A 3 24.93 9.95 10.51
C LEU A 3 23.96 10.65 9.54
N VAL A 4 24.16 11.94 9.28
CA VAL A 4 23.27 12.77 8.46
C VAL A 4 23.50 12.53 6.96
N GLY A 5 24.68 12.04 6.56
CA GLY A 5 25.02 11.77 5.16
C GLY A 5 24.32 10.56 4.54
N SER A 6 23.98 9.54 5.34
CA SER A 6 23.38 8.29 4.83
C SER A 6 21.93 8.47 4.37
N ILE A 7 21.19 9.37 5.02
CA ILE A 7 19.73 9.52 4.78
C ILE A 7 19.44 10.04 3.37
N LYS A 8 20.28 10.92 2.80
CA LYS A 8 20.03 11.51 1.47
C LYS A 8 20.16 10.49 0.33
N GLY A 9 20.99 9.45 0.47
CA GLY A 9 21.13 8.36 -0.50
C GLY A 9 19.98 7.34 -0.44
N ASP A 10 19.25 7.29 0.67
CA ASP A 10 18.24 6.26 0.93
C ASP A 10 16.82 6.68 0.56
N ILE A 11 16.50 7.98 0.42
CA ILE A 11 15.11 8.45 0.22
C ILE A 11 14.45 7.81 -1.01
N PRO A 12 15.05 7.78 -2.21
CA PRO A 12 14.42 7.17 -3.38
C PRO A 12 14.14 5.67 -3.18
N GLN A 13 15.05 4.97 -2.49
CA GLN A 13 14.90 3.55 -2.17
C GLN A 13 13.80 3.34 -1.12
N GLN A 14 13.73 4.19 -0.10
CA GLN A 14 12.68 4.18 0.92
C GLN A 14 11.31 4.44 0.29
N VAL A 15 11.17 5.42 -0.59
CA VAL A 15 9.92 5.74 -1.31
C VAL A 15 9.46 4.53 -2.14
N ARG A 16 10.37 3.90 -2.91
CA ARG A 16 10.07 2.70 -3.69
C ARG A 16 9.70 1.51 -2.80
N SER A 17 10.39 1.33 -1.68
CA SER A 17 10.09 0.29 -0.70
C SER A 17 8.69 0.49 -0.09
N LEU A 18 8.37 1.71 0.31
CA LEU A 18 7.07 2.10 0.88
C LEU A 18 5.93 1.85 -0.12
N TYR A 19 6.11 2.26 -1.39
CA TYR A 19 5.16 1.98 -2.47
C TYR A 19 4.86 0.47 -2.60
N ARG A 20 5.91 -0.36 -2.66
CA ARG A 20 5.76 -1.82 -2.75
C ARG A 20 5.12 -2.41 -1.49
N GLN A 21 5.39 -1.86 -0.31
CA GLN A 21 4.78 -2.31 0.94
C GLN A 21 3.28 -2.00 0.96
N LEU A 22 2.87 -0.79 0.58
CA LEU A 22 1.46 -0.39 0.49
C LEU A 22 0.69 -1.26 -0.50
N LEU A 23 1.24 -1.52 -1.69
CA LEU A 23 0.62 -2.40 -2.67
C LEU A 23 0.48 -3.84 -2.18
N ARG A 24 1.54 -4.39 -1.57
CA ARG A 24 1.50 -5.75 -1.01
C ARG A 24 0.49 -5.87 0.11
N GLN A 25 0.43 -4.88 1.00
CA GLN A 25 -0.54 -4.87 2.09
C GLN A 25 -1.99 -4.74 1.58
N GLY A 26 -2.22 -3.85 0.61
CA GLY A 26 -3.54 -3.69 -0.01
C GLY A 26 -4.03 -4.94 -0.73
N ALA A 27 -3.13 -5.73 -1.34
CA ALA A 27 -3.49 -6.98 -1.99
C ALA A 27 -4.00 -8.07 -1.03
N GLN A 28 -3.69 -7.97 0.27
CA GLN A 28 -4.12 -8.93 1.29
C GLN A 28 -5.57 -8.74 1.74
N PHE A 29 -6.26 -7.69 1.31
CA PHE A 29 -7.70 -7.57 1.58
C PHE A 29 -8.48 -8.72 0.93
N ARG A 30 -9.43 -9.28 1.67
CA ARG A 30 -10.28 -10.37 1.15
C ARG A 30 -11.34 -9.85 0.19
N ALA A 31 -11.88 -8.66 0.44
CA ALA A 31 -12.89 -8.06 -0.42
C ALA A 31 -12.24 -7.33 -1.61
N TYR A 32 -12.71 -7.63 -2.82
CA TYR A 32 -12.22 -7.08 -4.08
C TYR A 32 -12.23 -5.55 -4.12
N ASN A 33 -13.32 -4.94 -3.68
CA ASN A 33 -13.49 -3.49 -3.61
C ASN A 33 -12.36 -2.83 -2.80
N PHE A 34 -11.99 -3.40 -1.65
CA PHE A 34 -10.89 -2.87 -0.83
C PHE A 34 -9.51 -3.11 -1.45
N ARG A 35 -9.28 -4.28 -2.08
CA ARG A 35 -8.03 -4.53 -2.82
C ARG A 35 -7.82 -3.49 -3.93
N GLU A 36 -8.82 -3.31 -4.79
CA GLU A 36 -8.70 -2.40 -5.93
C GLU A 36 -8.68 -0.94 -5.48
N TYR A 37 -9.45 -0.57 -4.45
CA TYR A 37 -9.38 0.78 -3.87
C TYR A 37 -7.98 1.07 -3.32
N ALA A 38 -7.41 0.17 -2.49
CA ALA A 38 -6.07 0.36 -1.93
C ALA A 38 -5.03 0.52 -3.03
N LYS A 39 -5.05 -0.37 -4.04
CA LYS A 39 -4.15 -0.33 -5.20
C LYS A 39 -4.27 0.97 -5.99
N ARG A 40 -5.49 1.41 -6.31
CA ARG A 40 -5.74 2.67 -7.02
C ARG A 40 -5.26 3.86 -6.20
N ARG A 41 -5.70 3.96 -4.94
CA ARG A 41 -5.34 5.06 -4.03
C ARG A 41 -3.82 5.18 -3.82
N THR A 42 -3.10 4.07 -3.72
CA THR A 42 -1.63 4.06 -3.64
C THR A 42 -1.01 4.55 -4.95
N LYS A 43 -1.46 4.05 -6.11
CA LYS A 43 -0.93 4.51 -7.42
C LYS A 43 -1.16 6.00 -7.64
N ASP A 44 -2.37 6.48 -7.39
CA ASP A 44 -2.75 7.87 -7.61
C ASP A 44 -1.97 8.80 -6.68
N ALA A 45 -1.77 8.41 -5.41
CA ALA A 45 -0.97 9.19 -4.47
C ALA A 45 0.49 9.36 -4.93
N PHE A 46 1.13 8.28 -5.37
CA PHE A 46 2.54 8.34 -5.78
C PHE A 46 2.71 9.05 -7.13
N ARG A 47 1.77 8.86 -8.06
CA ARG A 47 1.77 9.59 -9.34
C ARG A 47 1.51 11.09 -9.14
N GLY A 48 0.54 11.44 -8.29
CA GLY A 48 0.19 12.84 -8.02
C GLY A 48 1.30 13.62 -7.31
N ASN A 49 2.22 12.95 -6.61
CA ASN A 49 3.35 13.58 -5.93
C ASN A 49 4.71 13.32 -6.63
N MET A 50 4.72 12.82 -7.87
CA MET A 50 5.95 12.41 -8.56
C MET A 50 6.88 13.60 -8.90
N SER A 51 6.31 14.79 -9.06
CA SER A 51 7.05 16.03 -9.40
C SER A 51 7.42 16.86 -8.17
N VAL A 52 7.23 16.35 -6.95
CA VAL A 52 7.63 17.06 -5.73
C VAL A 52 9.13 16.94 -5.56
N GLU A 53 9.82 18.07 -5.57
CA GLU A 53 11.30 18.14 -5.44
C GLU A 53 11.75 18.66 -4.07
N ASP A 54 10.87 19.34 -3.33
CA ASP A 54 11.19 19.88 -2.00
C ASP A 54 11.45 18.73 -1.01
N PRO A 55 12.68 18.60 -0.47
CA PRO A 55 13.04 17.52 0.45
C PRO A 55 12.17 17.46 1.70
N ARG A 56 11.68 18.60 2.20
CA ARG A 56 10.82 18.65 3.39
C ARG A 56 9.46 18.05 3.10
N GLN A 57 8.85 18.43 1.98
CA GLN A 57 7.58 17.87 1.53
C GLN A 57 7.69 16.37 1.23
N ILE A 58 8.79 15.93 0.61
CA ILE A 58 9.05 14.50 0.40
C ILE A 58 9.07 13.75 1.73
N GLN A 59 9.76 14.28 2.74
CA GLN A 59 9.82 13.67 4.06
C GLN A 59 8.43 13.58 4.72
N GLU A 60 7.64 14.64 4.64
CA GLU A 60 6.26 14.66 5.15
C GLU A 60 5.37 13.62 4.46
N LEU A 61 5.48 13.50 3.13
CA LEU A 61 4.75 12.52 2.33
C LEU A 61 5.17 11.09 2.67
N VAL A 62 6.46 10.83 2.88
CA VAL A 62 6.96 9.53 3.34
C VAL A 62 6.39 9.19 4.73
N GLN A 63 6.41 10.13 5.67
CA GLN A 63 5.84 9.93 7.00
C GLN A 63 4.33 9.67 6.95
N LYS A 64 3.61 10.39 6.09
CA LYS A 64 2.19 10.12 5.82
C LYS A 64 1.98 8.71 5.28
N GLY A 65 2.75 8.28 4.29
CA GLY A 65 2.66 6.94 3.72
C GLY A 65 2.97 5.83 4.72
N LEU A 66 3.92 6.05 5.65
CA LEU A 66 4.20 5.11 6.74
C LEU A 66 3.01 4.97 7.71
N LYS A 67 2.34 6.08 8.05
CA LYS A 67 1.10 6.05 8.85
C LYS A 67 -0.02 5.33 8.10
N GLU A 68 -0.21 5.61 6.82
CA GLU A 68 -1.19 4.92 5.96
C GLU A 68 -0.90 3.41 5.91
N LEU A 69 0.37 2.99 5.83
CA LEU A 69 0.76 1.58 5.84
C LEU A 69 0.37 0.89 7.15
N GLN A 70 0.55 1.54 8.31
CA GLN A 70 0.12 1.01 9.60
C GLN A 70 -1.40 0.85 9.67
N VAL A 71 -2.16 1.81 9.13
CA VAL A 71 -3.62 1.70 9.01
C VAL A 71 -4.00 0.52 8.13
N LEU A 72 -3.41 0.41 6.94
CA LEU A 72 -3.66 -0.70 6.02
C LEU A 72 -3.41 -2.05 6.69
N LYS A 73 -2.29 -2.23 7.40
CA LYS A 73 -1.99 -3.47 8.14
C LYS A 73 -3.10 -3.85 9.12
N ARG A 74 -3.57 -2.90 9.93
CA ARG A 74 -4.67 -3.14 10.89
C ARG A 74 -5.97 -3.49 10.17
N GLN A 75 -6.31 -2.74 9.12
CA GLN A 75 -7.55 -2.95 8.38
C GLN A 75 -7.57 -4.27 7.63
N THR A 76 -6.43 -4.72 7.09
CA THR A 76 -6.32 -6.04 6.47
C THR A 76 -6.60 -7.14 7.50
N VAL A 77 -6.02 -7.05 8.70
CA VAL A 77 -6.22 -8.03 9.77
C VAL A 77 -7.68 -8.05 10.21
N ILE A 78 -8.30 -6.88 10.45
CA ILE A 78 -9.73 -6.78 10.79
C ILE A 78 -10.61 -7.39 9.70
N SER A 79 -10.32 -7.11 8.43
CA SER A 79 -11.03 -7.67 7.28
C SER A 79 -10.95 -9.20 7.20
N GLN A 80 -9.94 -9.83 7.79
CA GLN A 80 -9.83 -11.29 7.86
C GLN A 80 -10.69 -11.92 8.95
N PHE A 81 -10.99 -11.18 10.02
CA PHE A 81 -11.89 -11.62 11.10
C PHE A 81 -13.36 -11.51 10.70
N TYR A 82 -13.73 -10.44 10.01
CA TYR A 82 -15.10 -10.20 9.53
C TYR A 82 -15.26 -10.63 8.08
N GLN A 83 -15.13 -11.93 7.82
CA GLN A 83 -15.38 -12.49 6.49
C GLN A 83 -16.88 -12.38 6.20
N ILE A 84 -17.27 -11.30 5.52
CA ILE A 84 -18.56 -11.21 4.85
C ILE A 84 -18.47 -12.13 3.63
N ASP A 85 -19.52 -12.90 3.37
CA ASP A 85 -19.60 -13.80 2.22
C ASP A 85 -19.12 -13.10 0.93
N ARG A 86 -18.40 -13.85 0.08
CA ARG A 86 -17.85 -13.33 -1.18
C ARG A 86 -18.95 -12.62 -1.96
N LEU A 87 -18.66 -11.40 -2.41
CA LEU A 87 -19.59 -10.65 -3.25
C LEU A 87 -19.86 -11.43 -4.55
N VAL A 88 -21.03 -11.24 -5.17
CA VAL A 88 -21.40 -11.92 -6.44
C VAL A 88 -20.33 -11.72 -7.54
N VAL A 89 -19.65 -10.57 -7.52
CA VAL A 89 -18.52 -10.23 -8.42
C VAL A 89 -17.28 -11.11 -8.20
N GLU A 90 -17.16 -11.78 -7.06
CA GLU A 90 -16.08 -12.71 -6.71
C GLU A 90 -16.47 -14.19 -6.91
N GLY A 91 -17.72 -14.48 -7.24
CA GLY A 91 -18.28 -15.83 -7.46
C GLY A 91 -17.83 -16.51 -8.76
N GLY A 92 -17.24 -15.77 -9.70
CA GLY A 92 -16.77 -16.32 -10.99
C GLY A 92 -15.41 -17.03 -10.95
N ILE A 93 -14.72 -17.07 -9.80
CA ILE A 93 -13.36 -17.65 -9.66
C ILE A 93 -13.37 -18.96 -8.84
N SER A 94 -14.54 -19.52 -8.51
CA SER A 94 -14.60 -20.83 -7.88
C SER A 94 -14.56 -21.97 -8.91
N VAL A 95 -13.57 -22.85 -8.74
CA VAL A 95 -13.43 -24.22 -9.25
C VAL A 95 -12.75 -24.38 -10.63
N ARG A 96 -11.41 -24.39 -10.61
CA ARG A 96 -10.67 -25.49 -11.26
C ARG A 96 -10.11 -26.39 -10.17
N HIS A 97 -10.85 -27.43 -9.80
CA HIS A 97 -10.24 -28.64 -9.28
C HIS A 97 -9.71 -29.40 -10.50
N GLY A 98 -8.40 -29.30 -10.72
CA GLY A 98 -7.68 -30.16 -11.66
C GLY A 98 -7.23 -31.41 -10.92
N CYS A 99 -7.57 -32.55 -11.53
CA CYS A 99 -7.32 -33.95 -11.22
C CYS A 99 -6.18 -34.29 -10.24
#